data_AF-A0A963L3C6-F1
#
_entry.id   AF-A0A963L3C6-F1
#
_cell.length_a   1.000
_cell.length_b   1.000
_cell.length_c   1.000
_cell.angle_alpha   90.00
_cell.angle_beta   90.00
_cell.angle_gamma   90.00
#
_symmetry.space_group_name_H-M   'P 1'
#
loop_
_entity.id
_entity.type
_entity.pdbx_description
1 polymer ?
#
loop_
_entity_poly.entity_id
_entity_poly.type
_entity_poly.pdbx_seq_one_letter_code
_entity_poly.pdbx_strand_id
1 'polypeptide(L)'
;MSFGDVLTSGVRTSRLATLQQQVVAFQILGLLAWGVWTWAHAFWLFPIGAVALLFGYAFVLLVEFIAVAWVNRSDPAPALAWMALARAWWTEVKTAPLVFSWRQPFRWRLLPDETVSPASGKTAVVLIHGFVCNRGLWLPWMRRLRALGIPYTSVNLEPVFGSIDDYMPLIDEAVRRAQALTGRSPLLVCHSMGGLAARAWRVATPDADDRVCRFVTIGSPHQGTWLGRLSHVTNGKQMRQNSRWLQTLREREAQRFPEATYSRFTCWYSNADNIVFPCSTASLPGADNRFLTGQAHVSMAFLDEVMTGTLALVDPPINP
;
A
#
# COMPACT_ATOMS: atom_id res chain seq x y z
N MET A 1 23.15 0.94 -31.89
CA MET A 1 22.26 1.66 -30.96
C MET A 1 23.11 2.64 -30.19
N SER A 2 22.80 3.94 -30.32
CA SER A 2 23.60 5.03 -29.77
C SER A 2 23.47 5.10 -28.26
N PHE A 3 24.57 5.41 -27.57
CA PHE A 3 24.70 5.62 -26.12
C PHE A 3 23.81 6.75 -25.54
N GLY A 4 22.97 7.39 -26.36
CA GLY A 4 22.11 8.53 -26.01
C GLY A 4 20.73 8.18 -25.45
N ASP A 5 20.24 6.95 -25.59
CA ASP A 5 18.87 6.58 -25.17
C ASP A 5 18.76 6.09 -23.70
N VAL A 6 19.88 6.07 -22.96
CA VAL A 6 19.93 5.54 -21.58
C VAL A 6 19.68 6.64 -20.52
N LEU A 7 19.58 7.92 -20.90
CA LEU A 7 19.49 9.05 -19.97
C LEU A 7 18.12 9.74 -19.88
N THR A 8 17.07 9.19 -20.49
CA THR A 8 15.69 9.53 -20.11
C THR A 8 15.21 8.56 -19.02
N SER A 9 15.83 8.62 -17.82
CA SER A 9 15.19 8.05 -16.63
C SER A 9 13.88 8.80 -16.44
N GLY A 10 12.80 8.25 -16.99
CA GLY A 10 11.53 8.94 -17.18
C GLY A 10 11.13 9.65 -15.90
N VAL A 11 10.92 10.97 -16.01
CA VAL A 11 10.37 11.77 -14.90
C VAL A 11 9.06 11.13 -14.53
N ARG A 12 9.06 10.33 -13.46
CA ARG A 12 7.86 9.67 -12.99
C ARG A 12 6.87 10.76 -12.63
N THR A 13 5.68 10.69 -13.21
CA THR A 13 4.57 11.58 -12.91
C THR A 13 3.70 10.92 -11.84
N SER A 14 2.88 11.74 -11.16
CA SER A 14 1.83 11.25 -10.28
C SER A 14 0.60 12.12 -10.49
N ARG A 15 -0.32 11.67 -11.37
CA ARG A 15 -1.62 12.32 -11.57
C ARG A 15 -2.42 12.33 -10.27
N LEU A 16 -2.26 11.30 -9.44
CA LEU A 16 -2.85 11.24 -8.11
C LEU A 16 -2.35 12.36 -7.19
N ALA A 17 -1.04 12.68 -7.19
CA ALA A 17 -0.52 13.76 -6.37
C ALA A 17 -1.17 15.10 -6.73
N THR A 18 -1.33 15.38 -8.03
CA THR A 18 -2.04 16.58 -8.51
C THR A 18 -3.50 16.59 -8.04
N LEU A 19 -4.22 15.46 -8.16
CA LEU A 19 -5.60 15.35 -7.68
C LEU A 19 -5.69 15.60 -6.16
N GLN A 20 -4.78 15.01 -5.37
CA GLN A 20 -4.73 15.22 -3.92
C GLN A 20 -4.40 16.68 -3.56
N GLN A 21 -3.51 17.34 -4.29
CA GLN A 21 -3.23 18.76 -4.12
C GLN A 21 -4.48 19.62 -4.36
N GLN A 22 -5.26 19.31 -5.39
CA GLN A 22 -6.54 19.99 -5.67
C GLN A 22 -7.55 19.78 -4.55
N VAL A 23 -7.67 18.56 -4.01
CA VAL A 23 -8.53 18.26 -2.86
C VAL A 23 -8.11 19.07 -1.63
N VAL A 24 -6.81 19.10 -1.31
CA VAL A 24 -6.29 19.90 -0.19
C VAL A 24 -6.54 21.39 -0.41
N ALA A 25 -6.29 21.91 -1.61
CA ALA A 25 -6.57 23.31 -1.93
C ALA A 25 -8.07 23.64 -1.78
N PHE A 26 -8.96 22.77 -2.26
CA PHE A 26 -10.40 22.93 -2.11
C PHE A 26 -10.84 22.92 -0.64
N GLN A 27 -10.28 22.03 0.19
CA GLN A 27 -10.54 22.01 1.63
C GLN A 27 -10.09 23.30 2.32
N ILE A 28 -8.90 23.82 1.99
CA ILE A 28 -8.40 25.10 2.53
C ILE A 28 -9.31 26.25 2.10
N LEU A 29 -9.65 26.34 0.82
CA LEU A 29 -10.56 27.38 0.31
C LEU A 29 -11.94 27.30 0.95
N GLY A 30 -12.47 26.09 1.15
CA GLY A 30 -13.73 25.86 1.86
C GLY A 30 -13.68 26.35 3.31
N LEU A 31 -12.58 26.08 4.03
CA LEU A 31 -12.38 26.56 5.40
C LEU A 31 -12.28 28.09 5.47
N LEU A 32 -11.56 28.71 4.52
CA LEU A 32 -11.43 30.16 4.42
C LEU A 32 -12.79 30.81 4.10
N ALA A 33 -13.52 30.28 3.13
CA ALA A 33 -14.86 30.76 2.78
C ALA A 33 -15.83 30.64 3.97
N TRP A 34 -15.78 29.52 4.69
CA TRP A 34 -16.54 29.34 5.93
C TRP A 34 -16.16 30.36 7.00
N GLY A 35 -14.87 30.62 7.17
CA GLY A 35 -14.35 31.64 8.09
C GLY A 35 -14.87 33.05 7.76
N VAL A 36 -14.77 33.46 6.48
CA VAL A 36 -15.27 34.77 6.02
C VAL A 36 -16.77 34.89 6.22
N TRP A 37 -17.53 33.85 5.86
CA TRP A 37 -18.98 33.86 6.02
C TRP A 37 -19.40 33.93 7.49
N THR A 38 -18.83 33.08 8.36
CA THR A 38 -19.15 33.07 9.79
C THR A 38 -18.72 34.35 10.49
N TRP A 39 -17.59 34.94 10.12
CA TRP A 39 -17.15 36.24 10.63
C TRP A 39 -18.18 37.35 10.38
N ALA A 40 -18.80 37.37 9.20
CA ALA A 40 -19.79 38.39 8.82
C ALA A 40 -21.20 38.16 9.39
N HIS A 41 -21.53 36.95 9.85
CA HIS A 41 -22.90 36.60 10.24
C HIS A 41 -23.00 36.06 11.68
N ALA A 42 -22.25 34.99 11.98
CA ALA A 42 -22.37 34.24 13.22
C ALA A 42 -21.06 33.50 13.53
N PHE A 43 -20.09 34.19 14.15
CA PHE A 43 -18.75 33.65 14.39
C PHE A 43 -18.76 32.38 15.26
N TRP A 44 -19.74 32.23 16.15
CA TRP A 44 -19.89 31.04 16.99
C TRP A 44 -20.14 29.74 16.20
N LEU A 45 -20.58 29.82 14.93
CA LEU A 45 -20.72 28.67 14.03
C LEU A 45 -19.37 28.21 13.45
N PHE A 46 -18.34 29.05 13.45
CA PHE A 46 -17.03 28.73 12.90
C PHE A 46 -16.49 27.35 13.34
N PRO A 47 -16.41 27.04 14.66
CA PRO A 47 -15.88 25.75 15.11
C PRO A 47 -16.65 24.55 14.56
N ILE A 48 -17.96 24.66 14.36
CA ILE A 48 -18.80 23.55 13.87
C ILE A 48 -18.40 23.19 12.43
N GLY A 49 -18.37 24.18 11.53
CA GLY A 49 -17.98 23.93 10.13
C GLY A 49 -16.49 23.60 9.99
N ALA A 50 -15.62 24.17 10.82
CA ALA A 50 -14.20 23.82 10.85
C ALA A 50 -13.99 22.35 11.26
N VAL A 51 -14.69 21.86 12.28
CA VAL A 51 -14.66 20.45 12.68
C VAL A 51 -15.18 19.56 11.57
N ALA A 52 -16.30 19.91 10.92
CA ALA A 52 -16.85 19.11 9.83
C ALA A 52 -15.89 19.01 8.62
N LEU A 53 -15.27 20.13 8.22
CA LEU A 53 -14.34 20.17 7.09
C LEU A 53 -13.02 19.45 7.38
N LEU A 54 -12.48 19.63 8.59
CA LEU A 54 -11.16 19.08 8.96
C LEU A 54 -11.24 17.64 9.47
N PHE A 55 -12.34 17.23 10.10
CA PHE A 55 -12.48 15.93 10.77
C PHE A 55 -13.64 15.09 10.25
N GLY A 56 -14.39 15.53 9.22
CA GLY A 56 -15.47 14.73 8.63
C GLY A 56 -15.00 13.35 8.16
N TYR A 57 -13.76 13.23 7.68
CA TYR A 57 -13.19 11.92 7.31
C TYR A 57 -13.03 10.98 8.51
N ALA A 58 -12.83 11.49 9.73
CA ALA A 58 -12.70 10.67 10.94
C ALA A 58 -14.00 9.92 11.25
N PHE A 59 -15.16 10.52 10.89
CA PHE A 59 -16.45 9.84 10.99
C PHE A 59 -16.58 8.72 9.96
N VAL A 60 -16.11 8.91 8.72
CA VAL A 60 -16.06 7.84 7.72
C VAL A 60 -15.21 6.67 8.22
N LEU A 61 -14.02 6.96 8.75
CA LEU A 61 -13.18 5.94 9.38
C LEU A 61 -13.92 5.25 10.53
N LEU A 62 -14.61 6.01 11.40
CA LEU A 62 -15.38 5.42 12.52
C LEU A 62 -16.41 4.39 12.01
N VAL A 63 -17.14 4.72 10.95
CA VAL A 63 -18.10 3.81 10.31
C VAL A 63 -17.40 2.56 9.77
N GLU A 64 -16.22 2.70 9.16
CA GLU A 64 -15.41 1.55 8.73
C GLU A 64 -15.01 0.65 9.92
N PHE A 65 -14.56 1.22 11.05
CA PHE A 65 -14.22 0.44 12.24
C PHE A 65 -15.43 -0.26 12.88
N ILE A 66 -16.61 0.35 12.83
CA ILE A 66 -17.86 -0.32 13.23
C ILE A 66 -18.13 -1.51 12.30
N ALA A 67 -17.93 -1.33 10.99
CA ALA A 67 -18.08 -2.42 10.01
C ALA A 67 -17.06 -3.54 10.26
N VAL A 68 -15.79 -3.23 10.55
CA VAL A 68 -14.77 -4.21 10.98
C VAL A 68 -15.26 -5.01 12.19
N ALA A 69 -15.72 -4.32 13.23
CA ALA A 69 -16.18 -4.95 14.47
C ALA A 69 -17.42 -5.84 14.28
N TRP A 70 -18.21 -5.60 13.23
CA TRP A 70 -19.36 -6.41 12.86
C TRP A 70 -18.97 -7.60 11.97
N VAL A 71 -18.23 -7.35 10.89
CA VAL A 71 -17.83 -8.38 9.90
C VAL A 71 -16.84 -9.38 10.49
N ASN A 72 -15.85 -8.93 11.29
CA ASN A 72 -14.85 -9.82 11.88
C ASN A 72 -15.41 -10.74 12.98
N ARG A 73 -16.67 -10.61 13.39
CA ARG A 73 -17.28 -11.54 14.37
C ARG A 73 -17.32 -12.98 13.87
N SER A 74 -17.37 -13.15 12.55
CA SER A 74 -17.38 -14.46 11.89
C SER A 74 -16.01 -14.87 11.36
N ASP A 75 -14.96 -14.07 11.60
CA ASP A 75 -13.60 -14.36 11.16
C ASP A 75 -12.87 -15.20 12.24
N PRO A 76 -11.97 -16.12 11.86
CA PRO A 76 -11.18 -16.88 12.83
C PRO A 76 -10.18 -16.03 13.63
N ALA A 77 -9.86 -14.81 13.19
CA ALA A 77 -8.96 -13.92 13.92
C ALA A 77 -9.54 -13.53 15.30
N PRO A 78 -8.69 -13.31 16.31
CA PRO A 78 -9.14 -12.90 17.64
C PRO A 78 -10.02 -11.65 17.62
N ALA A 79 -11.12 -11.67 18.37
CA ALA A 79 -11.98 -10.50 18.54
C ALA A 79 -11.23 -9.38 19.27
N LEU A 80 -11.51 -8.14 18.88
CA LEU A 80 -10.93 -6.96 19.53
C LEU A 80 -11.87 -6.39 20.58
N ALA A 81 -11.30 -6.02 21.73
CA ALA A 81 -11.98 -5.16 22.68
C ALA A 81 -12.26 -3.78 22.05
N TRP A 82 -13.38 -3.16 22.40
CA TRP A 82 -13.77 -1.84 21.87
C TRP A 82 -12.71 -0.75 22.06
N MET A 83 -11.97 -0.78 23.18
CA MET A 83 -10.86 0.15 23.42
C MET A 83 -9.71 -0.04 22.42
N ALA A 84 -9.43 -1.29 22.00
CA ALA A 84 -8.40 -1.56 21.00
C ALA A 84 -8.81 -1.06 19.61
N LEU A 85 -10.08 -1.26 19.23
CA LEU A 85 -10.65 -0.69 18.01
C LEU A 85 -10.63 0.85 18.02
N ALA A 86 -10.99 1.48 19.14
CA ALA A 86 -10.93 2.93 19.29
C ALA A 86 -9.49 3.48 19.17
N ARG A 87 -8.50 2.77 19.73
CA ARG A 87 -7.07 3.13 19.55
C ARG A 87 -6.62 2.97 18.10
N ALA A 88 -7.02 1.90 17.43
CA ALA A 88 -6.72 1.68 16.02
C ALA A 88 -7.33 2.80 15.16
N TRP A 89 -8.60 3.13 15.38
CA TRP A 89 -9.29 4.24 14.74
C TRP A 89 -8.56 5.57 14.94
N TRP A 90 -8.22 5.92 16.20
CA TRP A 90 -7.51 7.16 16.48
C TRP A 90 -6.12 7.23 15.83
N THR A 91 -5.44 6.09 15.72
CA THR A 91 -4.14 6.00 15.06
C THR A 91 -4.27 6.23 13.56
N GLU A 92 -5.31 5.69 12.95
CA GLU A 92 -5.63 5.89 11.54
C GLU A 92 -6.07 7.32 11.25
N VAL A 93 -6.87 7.93 12.13
CA VAL A 93 -7.26 9.36 12.07
C VAL A 93 -6.02 10.26 12.01
N LYS A 94 -4.96 9.97 12.77
CA LYS A 94 -3.71 10.74 12.70
C LYS A 94 -2.89 10.43 11.45
N THR A 95 -2.88 9.17 11.02
CA THR A 95 -2.00 8.69 9.94
C THR A 95 -2.52 9.05 8.56
N ALA A 96 -3.84 8.95 8.33
CA ALA A 96 -4.47 9.23 7.05
C ALA A 96 -4.13 10.63 6.49
N PRO A 97 -4.36 11.75 7.20
CA PRO A 97 -4.03 13.09 6.67
C PRO A 97 -2.53 13.28 6.44
N LEU A 98 -1.68 12.70 7.30
CA LEU A 98 -0.23 12.74 7.11
C LEU A 98 0.20 12.07 5.80
N VAL A 99 -0.48 11.00 5.40
CA VAL A 99 -0.21 10.28 4.17
C VAL A 99 -0.88 10.96 2.97
N PHE A 100 -2.20 11.09 2.98
CA PHE A 100 -3.01 11.49 1.83
C PHE A 100 -3.10 13.00 1.61
N SER A 101 -2.96 13.81 2.66
CA SER A 101 -3.02 15.27 2.59
C SER A 101 -1.64 15.94 2.70
N TRP A 102 -0.57 15.18 2.96
CA TRP A 102 0.78 15.73 3.05
C TRP A 102 1.84 14.97 2.25
N ARG A 103 2.17 13.74 2.63
CA ARG A 103 3.30 13.00 2.02
C ARG A 103 3.08 12.73 0.54
N GLN A 104 1.93 12.18 0.18
CA GLN A 104 1.62 11.84 -1.21
C GLN A 104 1.43 13.06 -2.13
N PRO A 105 0.71 14.14 -1.74
CA PRO A 105 0.56 15.30 -2.61
C PRO A 105 1.85 16.13 -2.74
N PHE A 106 2.58 16.36 -1.64
CA PHE A 106 3.64 17.38 -1.62
C PHE A 106 5.06 16.82 -1.50
N ARG A 107 5.22 15.55 -1.09
CA ARG A 107 6.54 14.97 -0.77
C ARG A 107 6.88 13.70 -1.54
N TRP A 108 6.04 13.26 -2.48
CA TRP A 108 6.27 12.03 -3.24
C TRP A 108 7.53 12.06 -4.13
N ARG A 109 8.05 13.24 -4.46
CA ARG A 109 9.31 13.41 -5.21
C ARG A 109 10.57 13.36 -4.32
N LEU A 110 10.42 13.38 -3.00
CA LEU A 110 11.56 13.25 -2.11
C LEU A 110 12.17 11.85 -2.21
N LEU A 111 13.47 11.77 -1.98
CA LEU A 111 14.24 10.51 -1.99
C LEU A 111 13.98 9.71 -3.28
N PRO A 112 14.42 10.23 -4.44
CA PRO A 112 14.25 9.53 -5.72
C PRO A 112 14.81 8.11 -5.66
N ASP A 113 14.36 7.24 -6.56
CA ASP A 113 14.96 5.90 -6.66
C ASP A 113 16.44 6.00 -7.05
N GLU A 114 17.20 4.98 -6.71
CA GLU A 114 18.61 4.92 -7.10
C GLU A 114 18.74 4.57 -8.59
N THR A 115 19.71 5.21 -9.25
CA THR A 115 20.03 5.01 -10.67
C THR A 115 21.32 4.23 -10.87
N VAL A 116 22.20 4.24 -9.86
CA VAL A 116 23.47 3.51 -9.82
C VAL A 116 23.64 3.04 -8.37
N SER A 117 23.99 1.76 -8.15
CA SER A 117 24.15 1.25 -6.79
C SER A 117 25.46 1.74 -6.17
N PRO A 118 25.43 2.30 -4.95
CA PRO A 118 26.62 2.66 -4.20
C PRO A 118 27.30 1.46 -3.52
N ALA A 119 26.68 0.27 -3.48
CA ALA A 119 27.21 -0.91 -2.80
C ALA A 119 26.86 -2.20 -3.57
N SER A 120 27.87 -2.85 -4.14
CA SER A 120 27.72 -4.18 -4.74
C SER A 120 27.42 -5.21 -3.64
N GLY A 121 26.49 -6.14 -3.92
CA GLY A 121 26.28 -7.33 -3.08
C GLY A 121 25.15 -7.28 -2.04
N LYS A 122 24.34 -6.22 -1.94
CA LYS A 122 23.08 -6.24 -1.17
C LYS A 122 21.88 -6.56 -2.05
N THR A 123 20.84 -7.15 -1.49
CA THR A 123 19.56 -7.33 -2.19
C THR A 123 18.79 -6.00 -2.24
N ALA A 124 18.31 -5.60 -3.42
CA ALA A 124 17.50 -4.40 -3.58
C ALA A 124 16.03 -4.62 -3.14
N VAL A 125 15.33 -3.54 -2.83
CA VAL A 125 13.90 -3.56 -2.49
C VAL A 125 13.06 -2.85 -3.55
N VAL A 126 11.96 -3.46 -3.99
CA VAL A 126 10.94 -2.83 -4.86
C VAL A 126 9.70 -2.50 -4.03
N LEU A 127 9.33 -1.22 -3.98
CA LEU A 127 8.22 -0.70 -3.17
C LEU A 127 6.96 -0.47 -4.01
N ILE A 128 5.90 -1.25 -3.75
CA ILE A 128 4.65 -1.28 -4.54
C ILE A 128 3.46 -0.85 -3.68
N HIS A 129 2.97 0.38 -3.86
CA HIS A 129 1.87 0.91 -3.05
C HIS A 129 0.49 0.38 -3.46
N GLY A 130 -0.53 0.73 -2.67
CA GLY A 130 -1.91 0.31 -2.86
C GLY A 130 -2.79 1.28 -3.64
N PHE A 131 -4.10 1.03 -3.57
CA PHE A 131 -5.16 1.85 -4.15
C PHE A 131 -5.12 3.28 -3.59
N VAL A 132 -5.36 4.28 -4.46
CA VAL A 132 -5.34 5.71 -4.10
C VAL A 132 -4.05 6.11 -3.36
N CYS A 133 -2.94 5.44 -3.70
CA CYS A 133 -1.61 5.79 -3.21
C CYS A 133 -0.66 6.18 -4.35
N ASN A 134 0.43 6.84 -3.99
CA ASN A 134 1.62 6.99 -4.82
C ASN A 134 2.87 6.66 -3.97
N ARG A 135 4.06 6.73 -4.57
CA ARG A 135 5.33 6.42 -3.87
C ARG A 135 5.58 7.22 -2.58
N GLY A 136 4.90 8.36 -2.39
CA GLY A 136 4.98 9.16 -1.15
C GLY A 136 4.54 8.41 0.11
N LEU A 137 3.71 7.36 -0.02
CA LEU A 137 3.42 6.42 1.06
C LEU A 137 4.71 5.87 1.69
N TRP A 138 5.67 5.51 0.85
CA TRP A 138 6.89 4.82 1.23
C TRP A 138 7.98 5.73 1.80
N LEU A 139 7.73 7.02 2.01
CA LEU A 139 8.77 7.95 2.45
C LEU A 139 9.48 7.52 3.76
N PRO A 140 8.80 6.97 4.80
CA PRO A 140 9.49 6.39 5.95
C PRO A 140 10.37 5.18 5.61
N TRP A 141 9.89 4.29 4.73
CA TRP A 141 10.65 3.13 4.25
C TRP A 141 11.90 3.56 3.49
N MET A 142 11.76 4.50 2.56
CA MET A 142 12.89 5.03 1.77
C MET A 142 13.95 5.68 2.65
N ARG A 143 13.56 6.40 3.72
CA ARG A 143 14.53 6.92 4.71
C ARG A 143 15.30 5.80 5.39
N ARG A 144 14.59 4.76 5.85
CA ARG A 144 15.20 3.62 6.54
C ARG A 144 16.11 2.81 5.62
N LEU A 145 15.67 2.55 4.39
CA LEU A 145 16.46 1.88 3.35
C LEU A 145 17.75 2.65 3.04
N ARG A 146 17.68 3.99 2.87
CA ARG A 146 18.88 4.83 2.68
C ARG A 146 19.81 4.81 3.88
N ALA A 147 19.27 4.90 5.11
CA ALA A 147 20.07 4.83 6.33
C ALA A 147 20.80 3.49 6.47
N LEU A 148 20.21 2.39 5.99
CA LEU A 148 20.81 1.05 5.96
C LEU A 148 21.67 0.80 4.71
N GLY A 149 21.74 1.76 3.79
CA GLY A 149 22.39 1.59 2.48
C GLY A 149 21.84 0.40 1.70
N ILE A 150 20.52 0.17 1.75
CA ILE A 150 19.81 -0.84 0.96
C ILE A 150 19.22 -0.14 -0.28
N PRO A 151 19.65 -0.52 -1.50
CA PRO A 151 19.16 0.09 -2.72
C PRO A 151 17.67 -0.22 -2.93
N TYR A 152 16.93 0.73 -3.51
CA TYR A 152 15.52 0.52 -3.77
C TYR A 152 15.00 1.17 -5.05
N THR A 153 13.95 0.55 -5.58
CA THR A 153 13.06 1.14 -6.58
C THR A 153 11.64 1.21 -6.05
N SER A 154 10.81 2.05 -6.65
CA SER A 154 9.39 2.20 -6.30
C SER A 154 8.54 2.32 -7.56
N VAL A 155 7.22 2.26 -7.42
CA VAL A 155 6.28 2.50 -8.53
C VAL A 155 5.27 3.59 -8.17
N ASN A 156 4.73 4.25 -9.19
CA ASN A 156 3.46 4.97 -9.11
C ASN A 156 2.47 4.20 -9.99
N LEU A 157 1.54 3.45 -9.39
CA LEU A 157 0.56 2.64 -10.11
C LEU A 157 -0.47 3.55 -10.78
N GLU A 158 -0.36 3.69 -12.10
CA GLU A 158 -1.28 4.46 -12.94
C GLU A 158 -1.81 3.60 -14.09
N PRO A 159 -3.07 3.80 -14.53
CA PRO A 159 -4.03 4.81 -14.06
C PRO A 159 -4.68 4.46 -12.70
N VAL A 160 -4.98 5.49 -11.88
CA VAL A 160 -5.41 5.36 -10.47
C VAL A 160 -6.66 4.47 -10.26
N PHE A 161 -7.60 4.51 -11.21
CA PHE A 161 -8.87 3.76 -11.17
C PHE A 161 -8.97 2.70 -12.27
N GLY A 162 -7.84 2.33 -12.88
CA GLY A 162 -7.73 1.34 -13.95
C GLY A 162 -7.81 -0.11 -13.49
N SER A 163 -7.52 -1.04 -14.40
CA SER A 163 -7.38 -2.45 -14.06
C SER A 163 -6.08 -2.69 -13.28
N ILE A 164 -6.11 -3.61 -12.32
CA ILE A 164 -4.88 -4.09 -11.65
C ILE A 164 -3.90 -4.70 -12.68
N ASP A 165 -4.41 -5.27 -13.76
CA ASP A 165 -3.59 -5.87 -14.83
C ASP A 165 -2.75 -4.82 -15.56
N ASP A 166 -3.20 -3.56 -15.62
CA ASP A 166 -2.50 -2.47 -16.31
C ASP A 166 -1.19 -2.07 -15.59
N TYR A 167 -1.02 -2.51 -14.33
CA TYR A 167 0.14 -2.18 -13.50
C TYR A 167 1.34 -3.09 -13.73
N MET A 168 1.16 -4.25 -14.40
CA MET A 168 2.22 -5.24 -14.57
C MET A 168 3.48 -4.68 -15.25
N PRO A 169 3.40 -3.87 -16.34
CA PRO A 169 4.59 -3.31 -16.97
C PRO A 169 5.38 -2.36 -16.04
N LEU A 170 4.69 -1.63 -15.16
CA LEU A 170 5.32 -0.73 -14.20
C LEU A 170 6.10 -1.51 -13.12
N ILE A 171 5.54 -2.64 -12.69
CA ILE A 171 6.18 -3.56 -11.74
C ILE A 171 7.40 -4.20 -12.39
N ASP A 172 7.25 -4.70 -13.62
CA ASP A 172 8.33 -5.36 -14.37
C ASP A 172 9.55 -4.44 -14.53
N GLU A 173 9.32 -3.20 -14.94
CA GLU A 173 10.37 -2.20 -15.09
C GLU A 173 11.03 -1.85 -13.74
N ALA A 174 10.27 -1.78 -12.66
CA ALA A 174 10.84 -1.53 -11.32
C ALA A 174 11.71 -2.69 -10.83
N VAL A 175 11.29 -3.93 -11.11
CA VAL A 175 12.07 -5.15 -10.83
C VAL A 175 13.35 -5.15 -11.66
N ARG A 176 13.27 -4.91 -12.97
CA ARG A 176 14.43 -4.84 -13.86
C ARG A 176 15.46 -3.80 -13.41
N ARG A 177 15.00 -2.60 -13.02
CA ARG A 177 15.89 -1.56 -12.49
C ARG A 177 16.53 -1.97 -11.17
N ALA A 178 15.79 -2.62 -10.26
CA ALA A 178 16.35 -3.10 -9.00
C ALA A 178 17.39 -4.23 -9.21
N GLN A 179 17.16 -5.13 -10.16
CA GLN A 179 18.15 -6.13 -10.57
C GLN A 179 19.39 -5.45 -11.16
N ALA A 180 19.23 -4.43 -12.00
CA ALA A 180 20.35 -3.69 -12.58
C ALA A 180 21.20 -2.94 -11.53
N LEU A 181 20.62 -2.53 -10.40
CA LEU A 181 21.37 -1.92 -9.30
C LEU A 181 22.33 -2.92 -8.64
N THR A 182 21.91 -4.17 -8.44
CA THR A 182 22.61 -5.08 -7.51
C THR A 182 23.13 -6.37 -8.13
N GLY A 183 22.67 -6.71 -9.33
CA GLY A 183 22.86 -8.03 -9.94
C GLY A 183 22.10 -9.16 -9.24
N ARG A 184 21.21 -8.84 -8.28
CA ARG A 184 20.45 -9.82 -7.48
C ARG A 184 18.95 -9.65 -7.68
N SER A 185 18.21 -10.73 -7.43
CA SER A 185 16.74 -10.73 -7.42
C SER A 185 16.21 -9.95 -6.22
N PRO A 186 15.51 -8.82 -6.41
CA PRO A 186 15.06 -7.97 -5.30
C PRO A 186 13.97 -8.60 -4.43
N LEU A 187 13.79 -8.02 -3.24
CA LEU A 187 12.63 -8.22 -2.37
C LEU A 187 11.50 -7.26 -2.78
N LEU A 188 10.28 -7.78 -2.98
CA LEU A 188 9.12 -6.93 -3.23
C LEU A 188 8.39 -6.65 -1.92
N VAL A 189 8.17 -5.37 -1.61
CA VAL A 189 7.37 -4.92 -0.46
C VAL A 189 6.14 -4.20 -0.98
N CYS A 190 4.99 -4.78 -0.71
CA CYS A 190 3.72 -4.43 -1.30
C CYS A 190 2.72 -4.00 -0.22
N HIS A 191 2.08 -2.85 -0.40
CA HIS A 191 1.01 -2.40 0.48
C HIS A 191 -0.35 -2.57 -0.19
N SER A 192 -1.33 -3.13 0.52
CA SER A 192 -2.73 -3.17 0.07
C SER A 192 -2.87 -3.76 -1.34
N MET A 193 -3.56 -3.08 -2.26
CA MET A 193 -3.71 -3.49 -3.68
C MET A 193 -2.38 -3.83 -4.37
N GLY A 194 -1.25 -3.26 -3.94
CA GLY A 194 0.07 -3.56 -4.51
C GLY A 194 0.44 -5.03 -4.45
N GLY A 195 -0.03 -5.76 -3.42
CA GLY A 195 0.21 -7.20 -3.30
C GLY A 195 -0.58 -8.02 -4.33
N LEU A 196 -1.78 -7.56 -4.69
CA LEU A 196 -2.55 -8.16 -5.79
C LEU A 196 -1.90 -7.87 -7.14
N ALA A 197 -1.41 -6.64 -7.35
CA ALA A 197 -0.69 -6.28 -8.56
C ALA A 197 0.60 -7.10 -8.73
N ALA A 198 1.35 -7.33 -7.64
CA ALA A 198 2.54 -8.18 -7.64
C ALA A 198 2.21 -9.65 -7.94
N ARG A 199 1.10 -10.18 -7.41
CA ARG A 199 0.61 -11.53 -7.73
C ARG A 199 0.21 -11.67 -9.20
N ALA A 200 -0.52 -10.70 -9.74
CA ALA A 200 -0.89 -10.65 -11.14
C ALA A 200 0.35 -10.61 -12.05
N TRP A 201 1.33 -9.76 -11.72
CA TRP A 201 2.62 -9.73 -12.42
C TRP A 201 3.35 -11.08 -12.35
N ARG A 202 3.46 -11.68 -11.15
CA ARG A 202 4.15 -12.96 -10.96
C ARG A 202 3.56 -14.08 -11.82
N VAL A 203 2.23 -14.19 -11.89
CA VAL A 203 1.59 -15.24 -12.69
C VAL A 203 1.66 -14.96 -14.20
N ALA A 204 1.80 -13.71 -14.62
CA ALA A 204 1.92 -13.32 -16.02
C ALA A 204 3.36 -13.41 -16.57
N THR A 205 4.38 -13.37 -15.71
CA THR A 205 5.79 -13.25 -16.11
C THR A 205 6.53 -14.59 -15.97
N PRO A 206 6.88 -15.32 -17.05
CA PRO A 206 7.42 -16.69 -17.05
C PRO A 206 8.55 -17.01 -16.05
N ASP A 207 9.43 -16.06 -15.77
CA ASP A 207 10.62 -16.18 -14.92
C ASP A 207 10.52 -15.37 -13.61
N ALA A 208 9.31 -15.00 -13.18
CA ALA A 208 9.09 -14.13 -12.02
C ALA A 208 9.75 -14.63 -10.72
N ASP A 209 9.75 -15.94 -10.47
CA ASP A 209 10.33 -16.54 -9.25
C ASP A 209 11.87 -16.58 -9.27
N ASP A 210 12.49 -16.41 -10.43
CA ASP A 210 13.93 -16.21 -10.57
C ASP A 210 14.26 -14.73 -10.45
N ARG A 211 13.36 -13.84 -10.90
CA ARG A 211 13.54 -12.39 -10.89
C ARG A 211 13.31 -11.74 -9.53
N VAL A 212 12.64 -12.41 -8.60
CA VAL A 212 12.30 -11.88 -7.27
C VAL A 212 12.65 -12.89 -6.19
N CYS A 213 13.34 -12.46 -5.13
CA CYS A 213 13.70 -13.39 -4.07
C CYS A 213 12.51 -13.74 -3.17
N ARG A 214 11.66 -12.76 -2.83
CA ARG A 214 10.52 -12.91 -1.92
C ARG A 214 9.49 -11.77 -2.11
N PHE A 215 8.25 -12.05 -1.75
CA PHE A 215 7.15 -11.09 -1.73
C PHE A 215 6.73 -10.84 -0.29
N VAL A 216 6.67 -9.58 0.13
CA VAL A 216 6.15 -9.17 1.43
C VAL A 216 4.93 -8.31 1.19
N THR A 217 3.79 -8.71 1.74
CA THR A 217 2.54 -7.95 1.65
C THR A 217 2.16 -7.37 3.00
N ILE A 218 1.61 -6.16 2.99
CA ILE A 218 1.14 -5.45 4.19
C ILE A 218 -0.30 -5.06 3.94
N GLY A 219 -1.23 -5.75 4.62
CA GLY A 219 -2.67 -5.52 4.48
C GLY A 219 -3.19 -5.75 3.07
N SER A 220 -2.62 -6.67 2.29
CA SER A 220 -3.08 -6.91 0.92
C SER A 220 -4.37 -7.73 0.90
N PRO A 221 -5.42 -7.33 0.16
CA PRO A 221 -6.70 -8.05 0.10
C PRO A 221 -6.60 -9.28 -0.80
N HIS A 222 -5.81 -10.28 -0.39
CA HIS A 222 -5.51 -11.48 -1.19
C HIS A 222 -6.75 -12.24 -1.65
N GLN A 223 -7.80 -12.22 -0.85
CA GLN A 223 -9.09 -12.86 -1.12
C GLN A 223 -10.21 -11.82 -1.30
N GLY A 224 -9.82 -10.56 -1.54
CA GLY A 224 -10.69 -9.41 -1.64
C GLY A 224 -11.00 -8.78 -0.27
N THR A 225 -11.77 -7.70 -0.30
CA THR A 225 -12.27 -7.02 0.89
C THR A 225 -13.78 -6.83 0.79
N TRP A 226 -14.46 -6.93 1.93
CA TRP A 226 -15.88 -6.67 2.07
C TRP A 226 -16.23 -5.26 1.60
N LEU A 227 -15.38 -4.27 1.89
CA LEU A 227 -15.61 -2.87 1.51
C LEU A 227 -15.65 -2.67 -0.01
N GLY A 228 -14.98 -3.54 -0.77
CA GLY A 228 -14.96 -3.52 -2.24
C GLY A 228 -16.35 -3.58 -2.87
N ARG A 229 -17.35 -4.13 -2.17
CA ARG A 229 -18.75 -4.18 -2.64
C ARG A 229 -19.35 -2.80 -2.91
N LEU A 230 -18.83 -1.77 -2.25
CA LEU A 230 -19.27 -0.37 -2.40
C LEU A 230 -18.52 0.37 -3.53
N SER A 231 -17.46 -0.22 -4.09
CA SER A 231 -16.66 0.45 -5.12
C SER A 231 -17.28 0.36 -6.50
N HIS A 232 -17.32 1.48 -7.23
CA HIS A 232 -17.79 1.51 -8.63
C HIS A 232 -16.65 1.53 -9.67
N VAL A 233 -15.41 1.76 -9.25
CA VAL A 233 -14.21 1.79 -10.12
C VAL A 233 -13.64 0.40 -10.39
N THR A 234 -12.87 0.24 -11.47
CA THR A 234 -12.41 -1.06 -12.00
C THR A 234 -11.59 -1.87 -10.99
N ASN A 235 -10.46 -1.35 -10.50
CA ASN A 235 -9.65 -2.03 -9.49
C ASN A 235 -10.41 -2.31 -8.19
N GLY A 236 -11.30 -1.41 -7.74
CA GLY A 236 -12.13 -1.68 -6.58
C GLY A 236 -13.16 -2.80 -6.81
N LYS A 237 -13.67 -2.98 -8.04
CA LYS A 237 -14.47 -4.17 -8.41
C LYS A 237 -13.62 -5.44 -8.43
N GLN A 238 -12.37 -5.38 -8.88
CA GLN A 238 -11.42 -6.51 -8.84
C GLN A 238 -11.09 -6.91 -7.40
N MET A 239 -11.02 -5.95 -6.47
CA MET A 239 -10.77 -6.19 -5.03
C MET A 239 -12.00 -6.64 -4.23
N ARG A 240 -13.17 -6.81 -4.85
CA ARG A 240 -14.35 -7.40 -4.18
C ARG A 240 -14.08 -8.85 -3.81
N GLN A 241 -14.52 -9.26 -2.62
CA GLN A 241 -14.55 -10.69 -2.29
C GLN A 241 -15.30 -11.48 -3.37
N ASN A 242 -14.75 -12.63 -3.73
CA ASN A 242 -15.29 -13.51 -4.79
C ASN A 242 -15.44 -12.82 -6.16
N SER A 243 -14.70 -11.75 -6.45
CA SER A 243 -14.69 -11.16 -7.79
C SER A 243 -14.19 -12.20 -8.82
N ARG A 244 -14.72 -12.14 -10.05
CA ARG A 244 -14.25 -12.98 -11.16
C ARG A 244 -12.74 -12.83 -11.37
N TRP A 245 -12.21 -11.62 -11.20
CA TRP A 245 -10.78 -11.35 -11.36
C TRP A 245 -9.93 -12.11 -10.33
N LEU A 246 -10.32 -12.11 -9.05
CA LEU A 246 -9.59 -12.86 -8.00
C LEU A 246 -9.69 -14.38 -8.18
N GLN A 247 -10.85 -14.88 -8.65
CA GLN A 247 -11.01 -16.30 -8.97
C GLN A 247 -10.06 -16.71 -10.10
N THR A 248 -10.05 -15.96 -11.21
CA THR A 248 -9.15 -16.21 -12.34
C THR A 248 -7.67 -16.07 -11.94
N LEU A 249 -7.32 -15.11 -11.09
CA LEU A 249 -5.95 -14.98 -10.58
C LEU A 249 -5.54 -16.25 -9.82
N ARG A 250 -6.39 -16.72 -8.90
CA ARG A 250 -6.13 -17.93 -8.11
C ARG A 250 -6.01 -19.18 -8.97
N GLU A 251 -6.87 -19.33 -9.97
CA GLU A 251 -6.83 -20.45 -10.92
C GLU A 251 -5.50 -20.48 -11.69
N ARG A 252 -5.07 -19.33 -12.22
CA ARG A 252 -3.79 -19.21 -12.92
C ARG A 252 -2.61 -19.48 -12.00
N GLU A 253 -2.65 -18.98 -10.77
CA GLU A 253 -1.60 -19.24 -9.78
C GLU A 253 -1.50 -20.73 -9.43
N ALA A 254 -2.64 -21.42 -9.26
CA ALA A 254 -2.68 -22.85 -8.98
C ALA A 254 -2.17 -23.69 -10.15
N GLN A 255 -2.49 -23.32 -11.39
CA GLN A 255 -1.97 -23.98 -12.59
C GLN A 255 -0.46 -23.83 -12.72
N ARG A 256 0.06 -22.66 -12.34
CA ARG A 256 1.46 -22.30 -12.55
C ARG A 256 2.38 -22.74 -11.41
N PHE A 257 1.88 -22.76 -10.18
CA PHE A 257 2.65 -23.05 -8.98
C PHE A 257 1.90 -24.07 -8.09
N PRO A 258 1.74 -25.33 -8.54
CA PRO A 258 0.80 -26.28 -7.91
C PRO A 258 1.18 -26.71 -6.48
N GLU A 259 2.48 -26.80 -6.15
CA GLU A 259 2.93 -27.36 -4.86
C GLU A 259 3.31 -26.29 -3.82
N ALA A 260 3.68 -25.09 -4.26
CA ALA A 260 4.28 -24.07 -3.39
C ALA A 260 3.80 -22.66 -3.72
N THR A 261 2.52 -22.53 -4.09
CA THR A 261 1.93 -21.32 -4.68
C THR A 261 2.31 -20.05 -3.92
N TYR A 262 2.27 -20.04 -2.59
CA TYR A 262 2.55 -18.85 -1.79
C TYR A 262 3.73 -19.00 -0.82
N SER A 263 4.59 -20.01 -1.01
CA SER A 263 5.75 -20.29 -0.14
C SER A 263 6.75 -19.12 -0.03
N ARG A 264 6.80 -18.27 -1.06
CA ARG A 264 7.67 -17.07 -1.11
C ARG A 264 6.99 -15.80 -0.60
N PHE A 265 5.82 -15.91 0.00
CA PHE A 265 5.08 -14.78 0.54
C PHE A 265 5.25 -14.70 2.06
N THR A 266 5.45 -13.48 2.55
CA THR A 266 5.25 -13.10 3.95
C THR A 266 4.10 -12.09 3.98
N CYS A 267 3.03 -12.38 4.70
CA CYS A 267 1.82 -11.55 4.74
C CYS A 267 1.64 -10.94 6.13
N TRP A 268 1.81 -9.62 6.26
CA TRP A 268 1.45 -8.87 7.47
C TRP A 268 -0.02 -8.45 7.38
N TYR A 269 -0.81 -8.79 8.40
CA TYR A 269 -2.24 -8.54 8.43
C TYR A 269 -2.75 -8.31 9.85
N SER A 270 -3.89 -7.64 9.99
CA SER A 270 -4.41 -7.21 11.28
C SER A 270 -5.93 -7.33 11.38
N ASN A 271 -6.41 -7.64 12.59
CA ASN A 271 -7.84 -7.73 12.89
C ASN A 271 -8.52 -6.36 13.08
N ALA A 272 -7.79 -5.25 13.04
CA ALA A 272 -8.32 -3.88 13.01
C ALA A 272 -8.13 -3.18 11.66
N ASP A 273 -7.76 -3.90 10.61
CA ASP A 273 -7.62 -3.33 9.28
C ASP A 273 -9.00 -2.85 8.77
N ASN A 274 -9.17 -1.53 8.69
CA ASN A 274 -10.43 -0.87 8.31
C ASN A 274 -10.69 -0.81 6.81
N ILE A 275 -9.78 -1.34 5.98
CA ILE A 275 -9.92 -1.39 4.53
C ILE A 275 -10.00 -2.83 4.04
N VAL A 276 -9.23 -3.73 4.64
CA VAL A 276 -9.16 -5.15 4.29
C VAL A 276 -9.71 -6.00 5.42
N PHE A 277 -11.01 -6.27 5.34
CA PHE A 277 -11.73 -7.15 6.25
C PHE A 277 -12.77 -7.99 5.45
N PRO A 278 -13.10 -9.23 5.85
CA PRO A 278 -12.65 -9.95 7.06
C PRO A 278 -11.12 -10.14 7.15
N CYS A 279 -10.57 -10.14 8.37
CA CYS A 279 -9.12 -10.15 8.62
C CYS A 279 -8.37 -11.25 7.85
N SER A 280 -8.94 -12.46 7.80
CA SER A 280 -8.30 -13.62 7.18
C SER A 280 -8.12 -13.48 5.66
N THR A 281 -8.82 -12.54 4.99
CA THR A 281 -8.65 -12.31 3.54
C THR A 281 -7.30 -11.69 3.18
N ALA A 282 -6.56 -11.18 4.17
CA ALA A 282 -5.21 -10.66 4.01
C ALA A 282 -4.11 -11.71 4.23
N SER A 283 -4.48 -12.97 4.45
CA SER A 283 -3.56 -14.10 4.53
C SER A 283 -3.57 -14.95 3.25
N LEU A 284 -2.49 -15.73 3.05
CA LEU A 284 -2.37 -16.69 1.96
C LEU A 284 -2.02 -18.09 2.51
N PRO A 285 -2.65 -19.18 2.01
CA PRO A 285 -2.34 -20.53 2.49
C PRO A 285 -0.89 -20.90 2.17
N GLY A 286 -0.16 -21.45 3.15
CA GLY A 286 1.24 -21.84 2.98
C GLY A 286 2.25 -20.68 2.91
N ALA A 287 1.81 -19.43 3.09
CA ALA A 287 2.69 -18.29 3.27
C ALA A 287 3.13 -18.13 4.74
N ASP A 288 4.18 -17.33 4.97
CA ASP A 288 4.55 -16.83 6.30
C ASP A 288 3.56 -15.72 6.70
N ASN A 289 2.44 -16.10 7.31
CA ASN A 289 1.38 -15.18 7.72
C ASN A 289 1.66 -14.61 9.12
N ARG A 290 1.98 -13.32 9.20
CA ARG A 290 2.33 -12.60 10.42
C ARG A 290 1.17 -11.72 10.89
N PHE A 291 0.48 -12.18 11.93
CA PHE A 291 -0.68 -11.51 12.50
C PHE A 291 -0.28 -10.38 13.45
N LEU A 292 -0.93 -9.23 13.30
CA LEU A 292 -0.79 -8.06 14.16
C LEU A 292 -2.11 -7.77 14.84
N THR A 293 -2.07 -7.55 16.15
CA THR A 293 -3.29 -7.23 16.90
C THR A 293 -3.55 -5.73 16.88
N GLY A 294 -4.75 -5.32 16.45
CA GLY A 294 -5.27 -3.98 16.70
C GLY A 294 -4.65 -2.87 15.82
N GLN A 295 -4.11 -3.21 14.66
CA GLN A 295 -3.45 -2.26 13.76
C GLN A 295 -4.34 -1.87 12.58
N ALA A 296 -4.48 -0.57 12.34
CA ALA A 296 -5.29 -0.05 11.24
C ALA A 296 -4.53 -0.08 9.90
N HIS A 297 -5.25 0.06 8.78
CA HIS A 297 -4.71 -0.30 7.46
C HIS A 297 -3.43 0.45 7.08
N VAL A 298 -3.47 1.79 7.06
CA VAL A 298 -2.36 2.62 6.59
C VAL A 298 -1.29 2.73 7.67
N SER A 299 -1.69 2.83 8.94
CA SER A 299 -0.73 2.88 10.05
C SER A 299 0.09 1.60 10.22
N MET A 300 -0.49 0.43 9.92
CA MET A 300 0.21 -0.86 9.93
C MET A 300 1.46 -0.85 9.05
N ALA A 301 1.44 -0.15 7.91
CA ALA A 301 2.59 -0.02 7.02
C ALA A 301 3.80 0.70 7.62
N PHE A 302 3.64 1.38 8.77
CA PHE A 302 4.72 2.15 9.40
C PHE A 302 5.11 1.63 10.78
N LEU A 303 4.56 0.50 11.20
CA LEU A 303 4.94 -0.13 12.46
C LEU A 303 6.40 -0.57 12.41
N ASP A 304 7.14 -0.31 13.48
CA ASP A 304 8.55 -0.70 13.53
C ASP A 304 8.71 -2.21 13.38
N GLU A 305 7.86 -3.01 14.03
CA GLU A 305 7.86 -4.47 13.89
C GLU A 305 7.70 -4.91 12.42
N VAL A 306 6.79 -4.28 11.67
CA VAL A 306 6.58 -4.57 10.24
C VAL A 306 7.78 -4.16 9.41
N MET A 307 8.31 -2.96 9.62
CA MET A 307 9.47 -2.44 8.87
C MET A 307 10.73 -3.26 9.17
N THR A 308 11.06 -3.44 10.45
CA THR A 308 12.21 -4.22 10.92
C THR A 308 12.11 -5.67 10.46
N GLY A 309 10.98 -6.33 10.73
CA GLY A 309 10.76 -7.72 10.39
C GLY A 309 10.71 -8.01 8.89
N THR A 310 10.34 -7.01 8.08
CA THR A 310 10.41 -7.09 6.61
C THR A 310 11.84 -6.89 6.11
N LEU A 311 12.56 -5.89 6.61
CA LEU A 311 13.92 -5.59 6.15
C LEU A 311 14.93 -6.66 6.56
N ALA A 312 14.66 -7.41 7.63
CA ALA A 312 15.42 -8.60 8.01
C ALA A 312 15.38 -9.72 6.94
N LEU A 313 14.43 -9.66 5.99
CA LEU A 313 14.29 -10.65 4.91
C LEU A 313 15.11 -10.28 3.65
N VAL A 314 15.74 -9.11 3.61
CA VAL A 314 16.49 -8.63 2.44
C VAL A 314 17.73 -9.48 2.19
N ASP A 315 18.52 -9.74 3.23
CA ASP A 315 19.65 -10.65 3.21
C ASP A 315 19.57 -11.48 4.51
N PRO A 316 18.84 -12.62 4.52
CA PRO A 316 18.71 -13.42 5.73
C PRO A 316 20.11 -13.82 6.22
N PRO A 317 20.36 -13.86 7.54
CA PRO A 317 21.64 -14.29 8.07
C PRO A 317 22.01 -15.64 7.46
N ILE A 318 23.24 -15.75 6.96
CA ILE A 318 23.79 -17.04 6.52
C ILE A 318 23.74 -17.91 7.77
N ASN A 319 22.85 -18.90 7.80
CA ASN A 319 22.88 -19.90 8.85
C ASN A 319 24.24 -20.60 8.77
N PRO A 320 25.04 -20.61 9.85
CA PRO A 320 26.38 -21.17 9.85
C PRO A 320 26.40 -22.68 9.59
#